data_AF-A0AB35XZS6-F1
#
_entry.id   AF-A0AB35XZS6-F1
#
_cell.length_a   1.000
_cell.length_b   1.000
_cell.length_c   1.000
_cell.angle_alpha   90.00
_cell.angle_beta   90.00
_cell.angle_gamma   90.00
#
_symmetry.space_group_name_H-M   'P 1'
#
loop_
_entity.id
_entity.type
_entity.pdbx_description
1 polymer ?
#
loop_
_entity_poly.entity_id
_entity_poly.type
_entity_poly.pdbx_seq_one_letter_code
_entity_poly.pdbx_strand_id
1 'polypeptide(L)' 'DDAAVSTDNIERLTELIGQMKPMYRDPLRLLAMGYTNREIAKSLGLTDEVVRTRLFRGRKLLWKEMNSHE' A
#
# COMPACT_ATOMS: atom_id res chain seq x y z
N ASP A 1 -16.44 -12.01 -11.08
CA ASP A 1 -16.16 -12.09 -9.64
C ASP A 1 -15.92 -10.71 -9.08
N ASP A 2 -17.01 -10.08 -8.63
CA ASP A 2 -16.97 -8.84 -7.86
C ASP A 2 -16.31 -9.13 -6.52
N ALA A 3 -15.15 -8.49 -6.31
CA ALA A 3 -14.33 -8.66 -5.12
C ALA A 3 -15.09 -8.13 -3.89
N ALA A 4 -15.90 -9.01 -3.28
CA ALA A 4 -16.28 -8.86 -1.89
C ALA A 4 -15.00 -8.96 -1.05
N VAL A 5 -14.34 -7.82 -0.87
CA VAL A 5 -13.30 -7.67 0.14
C VAL A 5 -14.02 -7.83 1.48
N SER A 6 -14.07 -9.06 2.00
CA SER A 6 -14.60 -9.34 3.34
C SER A 6 -13.93 -8.39 4.33
N THR A 7 -14.64 -7.98 5.37
CA THR A 7 -14.10 -7.10 6.43
C THR A 7 -12.79 -7.65 7.00
N ASP A 8 -12.67 -8.98 7.08
CA ASP A 8 -11.44 -9.70 7.47
C ASP A 8 -10.25 -9.37 6.56
N ASN A 9 -10.50 -9.16 5.27
CA ASN A 9 -9.49 -8.86 4.28
C ASN A 9 -9.01 -7.40 4.41
N ILE A 10 -9.87 -6.49 4.90
CA ILE A 10 -9.51 -5.09 5.19
C ILE A 10 -8.64 -5.01 6.45
N GLU A 11 -9.01 -5.71 7.52
CA GLU A 11 -8.22 -5.77 8.75
C GLU A 11 -6.84 -6.39 8.50
N ARG A 12 -6.80 -7.54 7.81
CA ARG A 12 -5.55 -8.20 7.44
C ARG A 12 -4.67 -7.32 6.55
N LEU A 13 -5.25 -6.62 5.58
CA LEU A 13 -4.50 -5.67 4.74
C LEU A 13 -3.92 -4.53 5.59
N THR A 14 -4.69 -4.02 6.55
CA THR A 14 -4.26 -2.93 7.46
C THR A 14 -3.11 -3.37 8.35
N GLU A 15 -3.17 -4.58 8.91
CA GLU A 15 -2.08 -5.17 9.70
C GLU A 15 -0.82 -5.38 8.87
N LEU A 16 -0.95 -5.99 7.68
CA LEU A 16 0.16 -6.22 6.76
C LEU A 16 0.84 -4.91 6.39
N ILE A 17 0.08 -3.87 6.03
CA ILE A 17 0.61 -2.53 5.78
C ILE A 17 1.33 -1.99 7.03
N GLY A 18 0.78 -2.21 8.23
CA GLY A 18 1.38 -1.82 9.51
C GLY A 18 2.77 -2.40 9.76
N GLN A 19 3.01 -3.64 9.30
CA GLN A 19 4.29 -4.35 9.45
C GLN A 19 5.33 -3.98 8.37
N MET A 20 4.91 -3.30 7.29
CA MET A 20 5.83 -2.90 6.22
C MET A 20 6.80 -1.81 6.66
N LYS A 21 7.97 -1.79 6.01
CA LYS A 21 8.93 -0.68 6.13
C LYS A 21 8.24 0.67 5.83
N PRO A 22 8.52 1.75 6.59
CA PRO A 22 7.89 3.06 6.40
C PRO A 22 7.92 3.57 4.96
N MET A 23 9.03 3.31 4.24
CA MET A 23 9.18 3.69 2.83
C MET A 23 8.09 3.15 1.89
N TYR A 24 7.46 2.02 2.24
CA TYR A 24 6.37 1.42 1.46
C TYR A 24 5.02 1.64 2.15
N ARG A 25 4.99 1.51 3.49
CA ARG A 25 3.80 1.73 4.32
C ARG A 25 3.18 3.10 4.10
N ASP A 26 3.98 4.17 4.19
CA ASP A 26 3.45 5.54 4.24
C ASP A 26 2.81 5.94 2.89
N PRO A 27 3.43 5.68 1.72
CA PRO A 27 2.76 5.84 0.43
C PRO A 27 1.48 5.00 0.29
N LEU A 28 1.49 3.75 0.75
CA LEU A 28 0.33 2.85 0.65
C LEU A 28 -0.85 3.32 1.52
N ARG A 29 -0.57 3.81 2.73
CA ARG A 29 -1.60 4.38 3.62
C ARG A 29 -2.24 5.62 3.03
N LEU A 30 -1.43 6.55 2.53
CA LEU A 30 -1.96 7.77 1.90
C LEU A 30 -2.79 7.44 0.66
N LEU A 31 -2.34 6.49 -0.16
CA LEU A 31 -3.12 6.04 -1.30
C LEU A 31 -4.46 5.41 -0.88
N ALA A 32 -4.48 4.61 0.19
CA ALA A 32 -5.71 4.03 0.75
C ALA A 32 -6.66 5.09 1.32
N MET A 33 -6.12 6.23 1.78
CA MET A 33 -6.90 7.40 2.22
C MET A 33 -7.40 8.27 1.04
N GLY A 34 -7.08 7.91 -0.21
CA GLY A 34 -7.54 8.62 -1.41
C GLY A 34 -6.60 9.70 -1.96
N TYR A 35 -5.38 9.82 -1.42
CA TYR A 35 -4.40 10.79 -1.94
C TYR A 35 -3.88 10.37 -3.33
N THR A 36 -3.71 11.35 -4.20
CA THR A 36 -3.07 11.15 -5.50
C THR A 36 -1.56 10.97 -5.37
N ASN A 37 -0.91 10.37 -6.37
CA ASN A 37 0.55 10.19 -6.38
C ASN A 37 1.32 11.52 -6.17
N ARG A 38 0.81 12.63 -6.72
CA ARG A 38 1.42 13.96 -6.60
C ARG A 38 1.28 14.51 -5.17
N GLU A 39 0.13 14.34 -4.54
CA GLU A 39 -0.07 14.76 -3.15
C GLU A 39 0.76 13.90 -2.19
N ILE A 40 0.87 12.60 -2.46
CA ILE A 40 1.76 11.70 -1.72
C ILE A 40 3.22 12.14 -1.85
N ALA A 41 3.66 12.47 -3.07
CA ALA A 41 5.01 12.95 -3.33
C ALA A 41 5.30 14.22 -2.53
N LYS A 42 4.38 15.19 -2.56
CA LYS A 42 4.48 16.42 -1.77
C LYS A 42 4.50 16.15 -0.26
N SER A 43 3.61 15.30 0.25
CA SER A 43 3.50 15.00 1.69
C SER A 43 4.72 14.27 2.25
N LEU A 44 5.38 13.45 1.44
CA LEU A 44 6.55 12.66 1.85
C LEU A 44 7.89 13.30 1.48
N GLY A 45 7.89 14.46 0.81
CA GLY A 45 9.11 15.10 0.30
C GLY A 45 9.84 14.26 -0.76
N LEU A 46 9.08 13.58 -1.62
CA LEU A 46 9.60 12.68 -2.67
C LEU A 46 9.23 13.20 -4.06
N THR A 47 9.84 12.60 -5.09
CA THR A 47 9.40 12.78 -6.47
C THR A 47 8.28 11.80 -6.84
N ASP A 48 7.45 12.17 -7.81
CA ASP A 48 6.37 11.31 -8.33
C ASP A 48 6.87 9.94 -8.81
N GLU A 49 8.10 9.88 -9.34
CA GLU A 49 8.73 8.62 -9.79
C GLU A 49 9.08 7.71 -8.62
N VAL A 50 9.64 8.27 -7.55
CA VAL A 50 9.95 7.52 -6.33
C VAL A 50 8.66 7.00 -5.68
N VAL A 51 7.60 7.80 -5.65
CA VAL A 51 6.28 7.36 -5.17
C VAL A 51 5.74 6.20 -6.00
N ARG A 52 5.74 6.31 -7.33
CA ARG A 52 5.30 5.22 -8.22
C ARG A 52 6.09 3.93 -7.98
N THR A 53 7.40 4.03 -7.86
CA THR A 53 8.28 2.87 -7.60
C THR A 53 7.99 2.24 -6.23
N ARG A 54 7.83 3.05 -5.18
CA ARG A 54 7.51 2.57 -3.82
C ARG A 54 6.14 1.92 -3.75
N LEU A 55 5.13 2.51 -4.39
CA LEU A 55 3.78 1.94 -4.46
C LEU A 55 3.79 0.60 -5.22
N PHE A 56 4.48 0.52 -6.35
CA PHE A 56 4.58 -0.72 -7.12
C PHE A 56 5.24 -1.84 -6.31
N ARG A 57 6.42 -1.57 -5.73
CA ARG A 57 7.13 -2.56 -4.91
C ARG A 57 6.35 -2.91 -3.64
N GLY A 58 5.71 -1.93 -3.02
CA GLY A 58 4.88 -2.12 -1.84
C GLY A 58 3.69 -3.04 -2.10
N ARG A 59 2.95 -2.80 -3.20
CA ARG A 59 1.84 -3.67 -3.63
C ARG A 59 2.30 -5.10 -3.93
N LYS A 60 3.46 -5.26 -4.58
CA LYS A 60 4.04 -6.59 -4.85
C LYS A 60 4.38 -7.35 -3.57
N LEU A 61 4.92 -6.66 -2.56
CA LEU A 61 5.18 -7.26 -1.25
C LEU A 61 3.88 -7.68 -0.55
N LEU A 62 2.88 -6.80 -0.50
CA LEU A 62 1.57 -7.13 0.07
C LEU A 62 0.94 -8.34 -0.61
N TRP A 63 0.96 -8.39 -1.94
CA TRP A 63 0.42 -9.51 -2.69
C TRP A 63 1.15 -10.81 -2.35
N LYS A 64 2.48 -10.78 -2.24
CA LYS A 64 3.25 -11.95 -1.82
C LYS A 64 2.83 -12.44 -0.43
N GLU A 65 2.72 -11.54 0.55
CA GLU A 65 2.33 -11.91 1.92
C GLU A 65 0.90 -12.45 1.98
N MET A 66 -0.04 -11.87 1.23
CA MET A 66 -1.43 -12.35 1.19
C MET A 66 -1.56 -13.77 0.61
N ASN A 67 -0.77 -14.11 -0.42
CA ASN A 67 -0.82 -15.41 -1.09
C ASN A 67 0.20 -16.44 -0.55
N SER A 68 1.13 -16.05 0.31
CA SER A 68 2.09 -17.01 0.92
C SER A 68 1.47 -17.82 2.07
N HIS A 69 0.20 -17.60 2.38
CA HIS A 69 -0.58 -18.37 3.35
C HIS A 69 -1.51 -19.40 2.69
N GLU A 70 -1.30 -19.74 1.41
CA GLU A 70 -1.86 -20.92 0.75
C GLU A 70 -0.96 -22.15 0.88
#